data_AF-A0A9W6T048-F1
#
_entry.id   AF-A0A9W6T048-F1
#
_cell.length_a   1.000
_cell.length_b   1.000
_cell.length_c   1.000
_cell.angle_alpha   90.00
_cell.angle_beta   90.00
_cell.angle_gamma   90.00
#
_symmetry.space_group_name_H-M   'P 1'
#
loop_
_entity.id
_entity.type
_entity.pdbx_description
1 polymer ?
#
loop_
_entity_poly.entity_id
_entity_poly.type
_entity_poly.pdbx_seq_one_letter_code
_entity_poly.pdbx_strand_id
1 'polypeptide(L)'
;MEFAKKEQDPNLLVRKAFIKFKKPHGAYIAQQLLLSGQPGEMANSMVEIDPSDIIWPNLIRNNDPSESETRDGETFPITTRRTTIFVFSVCLIVIWVIPVAVVGSISQLPYLIALIPTLRWLNGIPSLLKGFIGGICPTLILGLLTNSAIMSFTNLSECKGKLTGMQMQLSLQNWLFVFLFFHMFIVITFSSGFIVVLENFWYNPTSIPSMVAKDFLKASNFFYTFFILKGLGLLGGGLLRFRMFLRVHLFAPWFLDVTPRQFYKRRMSSFSCIKWGTVYPSFSVYGSIALVYSVISPLILVFCCLLFAFAELGYKLTLTTRYKPGNLGDFSNRIVFGCC
;
A
#
# COMPACT_ATOMS: atom_id res chain seq x y z
N MET A 1 4.55 31.89 -32.25
CA MET A 1 5.36 31.10 -31.30
C MET A 1 6.70 31.80 -31.23
N GLU A 2 6.96 32.55 -30.17
CA GLU A 2 8.21 33.30 -30.03
C GLU A 2 9.01 32.61 -28.93
N PHE A 3 9.98 31.79 -29.32
CA PHE A 3 10.87 31.12 -28.38
C PHE A 3 11.97 32.12 -28.01
N ALA A 4 11.92 32.63 -26.79
CA ALA A 4 13.06 33.31 -26.18
C ALA A 4 14.21 32.30 -26.06
N LYS A 5 15.17 32.40 -26.98
CA LYS A 5 16.35 31.53 -27.05
C LYS A 5 17.34 31.97 -25.96
N LYS A 6 17.12 31.48 -24.74
CA LYS A 6 18.13 31.53 -23.68
C LYS A 6 19.13 30.42 -23.98
N GLU A 7 20.40 30.77 -24.07
CA GLU A 7 21.52 29.86 -24.31
C GLU A 7 21.45 28.71 -23.29
N GLN A 8 21.14 27.51 -23.77
CA GLN A 8 20.86 26.33 -22.95
C GLN A 8 22.11 25.47 -22.94
N ASP A 9 22.62 25.12 -21.76
CA ASP A 9 23.77 24.23 -21.60
C ASP A 9 23.54 22.94 -22.41
N PRO A 10 24.45 22.55 -23.33
CA PRO A 10 24.24 21.42 -24.24
C PRO A 10 24.11 20.08 -23.52
N ASN A 11 24.56 20.00 -22.26
CA ASN A 11 24.47 18.82 -21.41
C ASN A 11 23.10 18.66 -20.71
N LEU A 12 22.19 19.63 -20.84
CA LEU A 12 20.89 19.64 -20.15
C LEU A 12 19.70 19.52 -21.11
N LEU A 13 19.91 18.98 -22.31
CA LEU A 13 18.85 18.76 -23.30
C LEU A 13 17.95 17.60 -22.87
N VAL A 14 16.87 17.92 -22.15
CA VAL A 14 15.82 16.95 -21.78
C VAL A 14 14.81 16.83 -22.93
N ARG A 15 14.57 15.60 -23.42
CA ARG A 15 13.57 15.30 -24.47
C ARG A 15 12.13 15.29 -23.94
N LYS A 16 11.73 16.32 -23.21
CA LYS A 16 10.38 16.47 -22.62
C LYS A 16 9.95 17.92 -22.70
N ALA A 17 8.68 18.17 -23.02
CA ALA A 17 8.14 19.51 -23.13
C ALA A 17 6.77 19.61 -22.46
N PHE A 18 6.46 20.78 -21.91
CA PHE A 18 5.12 21.12 -21.42
C PHE A 18 4.38 21.90 -22.50
N ILE A 19 3.22 21.41 -22.91
CA ILE A 19 2.39 22.04 -23.93
C ILE A 19 1.13 22.60 -23.26
N LYS A 20 0.88 23.91 -23.44
CA LYS A 20 -0.30 24.59 -22.90
C LYS A 20 -1.29 24.87 -24.02
N PHE A 21 -2.51 24.36 -23.88
CA PHE A 21 -3.62 24.63 -24.80
C PHE A 21 -4.48 25.79 -24.30
N LYS A 22 -5.08 26.56 -25.21
CA LYS A 22 -6.03 27.63 -24.85
C LYS A 22 -7.35 27.09 -24.30
N LYS A 23 -7.78 25.92 -24.78
CA LYS A 23 -9.02 25.24 -24.38
C LYS A 23 -8.72 23.82 -23.90
N PRO A 24 -9.44 23.30 -22.89
CA PRO A 24 -9.15 21.99 -22.29
C PRO A 24 -9.35 20.83 -23.28
N HIS A 25 -10.35 20.89 -24.17
CA HIS A 25 -10.57 19.84 -25.18
C HIS A 25 -9.38 19.63 -26.10
N GLY A 26 -8.63 20.70 -26.44
CA GLY A 26 -7.45 20.58 -27.28
C GLY A 26 -6.36 19.71 -26.65
N ALA A 27 -6.27 19.71 -25.32
CA ALA A 27 -5.33 18.87 -24.59
C ALA A 27 -5.72 17.39 -24.64
N TYR A 28 -7.00 17.06 -24.42
CA TYR A 28 -7.45 15.66 -24.52
C TYR A 28 -7.39 15.12 -25.95
N ILE A 29 -7.72 15.94 -26.95
CA ILE A 29 -7.59 15.55 -28.36
C ILE A 29 -6.12 15.25 -28.67
N ALA A 30 -5.19 16.13 -28.28
CA ALA A 30 -3.76 15.91 -28.50
C ALA A 30 -3.22 14.68 -27.76
N GLN A 31 -3.80 14.31 -26.62
CA GLN A 31 -3.43 13.09 -25.88
C GLN A 31 -3.84 11.81 -26.61
N GLN A 32 -5.00 11.82 -27.25
CA GLN A 32 -5.56 10.65 -27.93
C GLN A 32 -5.02 10.45 -29.35
N LEU A 33 -4.46 11.50 -29.96
CA LEU A 33 -3.86 11.43 -31.29
C LEU A 33 -2.46 10.81 -31.25
N LEU A 34 -2.16 9.98 -32.25
CA LEU A 34 -0.79 9.54 -32.51
C LEU A 34 0.02 10.71 -33.08
N LEU A 35 0.96 11.23 -32.31
CA LEU A 35 1.74 12.43 -32.67
C LEU A 35 2.94 12.14 -33.57
N SER A 36 3.54 10.95 -33.49
CA SER A 36 4.63 10.49 -34.38
C SER A 36 4.29 9.14 -35.00
N GLY A 37 4.70 8.94 -36.25
CA GLY A 37 4.59 7.65 -36.93
C GLY A 37 5.64 6.63 -36.47
N GLN A 38 6.68 7.08 -35.74
CA GLN A 38 7.71 6.18 -35.22
C GLN A 38 7.34 5.64 -33.82
N PRO A 39 7.50 4.33 -33.57
CA PRO A 39 7.19 3.75 -32.28
C PRO A 39 8.15 4.30 -31.20
N GLY A 40 7.59 4.87 -30.15
CA GLY A 40 8.36 5.37 -29.00
C GLY A 40 8.68 6.86 -29.05
N GLU A 41 8.40 7.56 -30.16
CA GLU A 41 8.49 9.02 -30.21
C GLU A 41 7.15 9.67 -29.83
N MET A 42 7.19 10.67 -28.94
CA MET A 42 5.99 11.42 -28.49
C MET A 42 4.84 10.51 -28.03
N ALA A 43 5.15 9.27 -27.61
CA ALA A 43 4.17 8.22 -27.33
C ALA A 43 3.49 8.37 -25.96
N ASN A 44 4.15 9.06 -25.03
CA ASN A 44 3.64 9.24 -23.68
C ASN A 44 3.26 10.70 -23.44
N SER A 45 1.95 10.99 -23.52
CA SER A 45 1.36 12.29 -23.22
C SER A 45 0.49 12.20 -21.96
N MET A 46 0.60 13.20 -21.09
CA MET A 46 -0.17 13.29 -19.85
C MET A 46 -0.90 14.62 -19.82
N VAL A 47 -2.16 14.59 -19.38
CA VAL A 47 -3.04 15.77 -19.23
C VAL A 47 -3.37 15.95 -17.75
N GLU A 48 -3.86 17.14 -17.38
CA GLU A 48 -4.28 17.49 -16.01
C GLU A 48 -3.17 17.44 -14.95
N ILE A 49 -1.92 17.69 -15.35
CA ILE A 49 -0.82 17.71 -14.39
C ILE A 49 -0.79 19.05 -13.66
N ASP A 50 -0.92 18.98 -12.33
CA ASP A 50 -0.64 20.11 -11.46
C ASP A 50 0.88 20.32 -11.32
N PRO A 51 1.42 21.54 -11.50
CA PRO A 51 2.86 21.80 -11.39
C PRO A 51 3.48 21.39 -10.05
N SER A 52 2.67 21.33 -8.99
CA SER A 52 3.15 20.92 -7.66
C SER A 52 3.24 19.39 -7.47
N ASP A 53 2.61 18.58 -8.34
CA ASP A 53 2.70 17.11 -8.32
C ASP A 53 3.92 16.56 -9.09
N ILE A 54 4.60 17.43 -9.83
CA ILE A 54 5.71 17.04 -10.70
C ILE A 54 6.94 16.75 -9.85
N ILE A 55 7.48 15.54 -10.00
CA ILE A 55 8.74 15.15 -9.36
C ILE A 55 9.88 15.57 -10.29
N TRP A 56 10.34 16.81 -10.16
CA TRP A 56 11.38 17.41 -11.00
C TRP A 56 12.66 16.55 -11.17
N PRO A 57 13.19 15.87 -10.13
CA PRO A 57 14.34 14.97 -10.30
C PRO A 57 14.08 13.81 -11.28
N ASN A 58 12.84 13.32 -11.35
CA ASN A 58 12.45 12.25 -12.27
C ASN A 58 12.13 12.77 -13.69
N LEU A 59 11.87 14.07 -13.82
CA LEU A 59 11.65 14.71 -15.12
C LEU A 59 12.97 14.84 -15.90
N ILE A 60 14.05 15.23 -15.24
CA ILE A 60 15.38 15.34 -15.84
C ILE A 60 15.92 13.96 -16.19
N ARG A 61 15.59 12.95 -15.37
CA ARG A 61 16.00 11.57 -15.64
C ARG A 61 15.35 11.07 -16.92
N ASN A 62 16.20 10.65 -17.86
CA ASN A 62 15.73 10.00 -19.08
C ASN A 62 15.04 8.68 -18.69
N ASN A 63 13.73 8.62 -18.87
CA ASN A 63 12.87 7.54 -18.38
C ASN A 63 12.05 6.94 -19.53
N ASP A 64 12.41 7.29 -20.77
CA ASP A 64 11.69 6.83 -21.95
C ASP A 64 11.93 5.32 -22.14
N PRO A 65 10.88 4.48 -22.17
CA PRO A 65 11.02 3.05 -22.43
C PRO A 65 11.52 2.73 -23.85
N SER A 66 11.49 3.69 -24.78
CA SER A 66 11.94 3.51 -26.17
C SER A 66 13.44 3.71 -26.38
N GLU A 67 14.13 4.33 -25.43
CA GLU A 67 15.58 4.55 -25.53
C GLU A 67 16.32 3.39 -24.86
N SER A 68 16.58 2.34 -25.66
CA SER A 68 17.80 1.56 -25.46
C SER A 68 18.96 2.53 -25.62
N GLU A 69 19.43 3.10 -24.51
CA GLU A 69 20.60 3.96 -24.51
C GLU A 69 21.82 3.10 -24.85
N THR A 70 22.11 2.97 -26.15
CA THR A 70 23.40 2.51 -26.68
C THR A 70 24.38 3.66 -26.47
N ARG A 71 24.81 3.86 -25.23
CA ARG A 71 26.01 4.63 -24.92
C ARG A 71 27.06 3.66 -24.43
N ASP A 72 28.08 3.52 -25.26
CA ASP A 72 29.39 2.98 -24.92
C ASP A 72 29.43 1.53 -24.45
N GLY A 73 29.11 0.58 -25.35
CA GLY A 73 29.55 -0.82 -25.27
C GLY A 73 28.97 -1.70 -24.14
N GLU A 74 28.36 -1.13 -23.10
CA GLU A 74 27.72 -1.84 -22.00
C GLU A 74 26.28 -1.34 -21.84
N THR A 75 25.39 -1.92 -22.65
CA THR A 75 23.96 -1.58 -22.65
C THR A 75 23.32 -2.09 -21.36
N PHE A 76 23.13 -1.23 -20.36
CA PHE A 76 22.21 -1.50 -19.25
C PHE A 76 20.86 -0.85 -19.56
N PRO A 77 19.90 -1.55 -20.20
CA PRO A 77 18.66 -0.91 -20.64
C PRO A 77 17.85 -0.41 -19.44
N ILE A 78 17.12 0.70 -19.57
CA ILE A 78 16.19 1.25 -18.55
C ILE A 78 15.13 0.20 -18.10
N THR A 79 14.90 -0.80 -18.96
CA THR A 79 14.19 -2.05 -18.67
C THR A 79 14.77 -2.79 -17.46
N THR A 80 16.10 -2.83 -17.28
CA THR A 80 16.77 -3.46 -16.12
C THR A 80 16.24 -2.88 -14.82
N ARG A 81 16.15 -1.56 -14.64
CA ARG A 81 15.67 -0.99 -13.38
C ARG A 81 14.23 -1.35 -13.08
N ARG A 82 13.34 -1.24 -14.08
CA ARG A 82 11.91 -1.60 -13.89
C ARG A 82 11.76 -3.08 -13.59
N THR A 83 12.51 -3.93 -14.29
CA THR A 83 12.56 -5.38 -14.06
C THR A 83 13.18 -5.72 -12.70
N THR A 84 14.28 -5.07 -12.30
CA THR A 84 14.92 -5.27 -10.99
C THR A 84 13.99 -4.87 -9.87
N ILE A 85 13.30 -3.72 -9.98
CA ILE A 85 12.32 -3.30 -8.98
C ILE A 85 11.12 -4.26 -8.96
N PHE A 86 10.69 -4.75 -10.11
CA PHE A 86 9.64 -5.77 -10.22
C PHE A 86 10.05 -7.06 -9.50
N VAL A 87 11.20 -7.63 -9.86
CA VAL A 87 11.76 -8.84 -9.26
C VAL A 87 11.94 -8.65 -7.75
N PHE A 88 12.49 -7.52 -7.32
CA PHE A 88 12.63 -7.21 -5.90
C PHE A 88 11.28 -7.11 -5.17
N SER A 89 10.26 -6.51 -5.82
CA SER A 89 8.89 -6.47 -5.27
C SER A 89 8.32 -7.88 -5.08
N VAL A 90 8.53 -8.77 -6.05
CA VAL A 90 8.09 -10.17 -6.00
C VAL A 90 8.85 -10.95 -4.93
N CYS A 91 10.18 -10.81 -4.86
CA CYS A 91 10.98 -11.43 -3.79
C CYS A 91 10.53 -10.96 -2.41
N LEU A 92 10.21 -9.67 -2.25
CA LEU A 92 9.71 -9.12 -1.00
C LEU A 92 8.37 -9.77 -0.62
N ILE A 93 7.44 -9.95 -1.57
CA ILE A 93 6.18 -10.68 -1.35
C ILE A 93 6.47 -12.10 -0.84
N VAL A 94 7.37 -12.85 -1.48
CA VAL A 94 7.67 -14.24 -1.09
C VAL A 94 8.32 -14.34 0.29
N ILE A 95 9.31 -13.48 0.58
CA ILE A 95 10.02 -13.47 1.87
C ILE A 95 9.06 -13.15 3.03
N TRP A 96 8.06 -12.30 2.79
CA TRP A 96 7.09 -11.90 3.81
C TRP A 96 6.04 -12.98 4.17
N VAL A 97 5.99 -14.08 3.42
CA VAL A 97 5.08 -15.19 3.73
C VAL A 97 5.40 -15.80 5.09
N ILE A 98 6.69 -15.99 5.39
CA ILE A 98 7.16 -16.61 6.64
C ILE A 98 6.64 -15.85 7.88
N PRO A 99 6.89 -14.54 8.06
CA PRO A 99 6.41 -13.84 9.24
C PRO A 99 4.88 -13.78 9.32
N VAL A 100 4.17 -13.67 8.20
CA VAL A 100 2.71 -13.66 8.18
C VAL A 100 2.13 -15.03 8.57
N ALA A 101 2.73 -16.13 8.10
CA ALA A 101 2.34 -17.48 8.46
C ALA A 101 2.60 -17.79 9.94
N VAL A 102 3.65 -17.23 10.54
CA VAL A 102 3.84 -17.34 12.00
C VAL A 102 2.68 -16.66 12.74
N VAL A 103 2.29 -15.46 12.31
CA VAL A 103 1.16 -14.73 12.93
C VAL A 103 -0.17 -15.45 12.76
N GLY A 104 -0.45 -15.98 11.57
CA GLY A 104 -1.65 -16.78 11.32
C GLY A 104 -1.71 -18.03 12.19
N SER A 105 -0.56 -18.69 12.40
CA SER A 105 -0.47 -19.88 13.26
C SER A 105 -0.72 -19.56 14.74
N ILE A 106 -0.23 -18.40 15.23
CA ILE A 106 -0.48 -17.93 16.61
C ILE A 106 -1.97 -17.66 16.84
N SER A 107 -2.70 -17.20 15.82
CA SER A 107 -4.14 -16.96 15.94
C SER A 107 -4.95 -18.23 16.21
N GLN A 108 -4.42 -19.38 15.79
CA GLN A 108 -5.01 -20.69 15.99
C GLN A 108 -4.31 -21.46 17.12
N LEU A 109 -4.27 -20.82 18.28
CA LEU A 109 -3.56 -21.26 19.48
C LEU A 109 -3.82 -22.75 19.87
N PRO A 110 -5.06 -23.30 19.80
CA PRO A 110 -5.31 -24.72 20.09
C PRO A 110 -4.60 -25.68 19.12
N TYR A 111 -4.52 -25.32 17.85
CA TYR A 111 -3.83 -26.13 16.82
C TYR A 111 -2.31 -26.03 16.97
N LEU A 112 -1.81 -24.84 17.33
CA LEU A 112 -0.38 -24.63 17.53
C LEU A 112 0.17 -25.44 18.73
N ILE A 113 -0.59 -25.54 19.82
CA ILE A 113 -0.22 -26.36 20.98
C ILE A 113 -0.20 -27.86 20.62
N ALA A 114 -1.09 -28.31 19.74
CA ALA A 114 -1.12 -29.70 19.27
C ALA A 114 0.09 -30.01 18.37
N LEU A 115 0.52 -29.05 17.55
CA LEU A 115 1.62 -29.22 16.60
C LEU A 115 3.00 -29.14 17.25
N ILE A 116 3.18 -28.24 18.22
CA ILE A 116 4.49 -28.00 18.87
C ILE A 116 4.39 -28.38 20.36
N PRO A 117 4.88 -29.56 20.77
CA PRO A 117 4.73 -30.06 22.14
C PRO A 117 5.47 -29.20 23.18
N THR A 118 6.46 -28.40 22.78
CA THR A 118 7.15 -27.46 23.66
C THR A 118 6.28 -26.28 24.09
N LEU A 119 5.15 -26.00 23.40
CA LEU A 119 4.18 -24.96 23.78
C LEU A 119 3.10 -25.45 24.76
N ARG A 120 3.19 -26.69 25.28
CA ARG A 120 2.23 -27.23 26.25
C ARG A 120 2.16 -26.45 27.57
N TRP A 121 3.22 -25.72 27.95
CA TRP A 121 3.18 -24.82 29.12
C TRP A 121 2.08 -23.75 29.01
N LEU A 122 1.72 -23.37 27.79
CA LEU A 122 0.66 -22.40 27.50
C LEU A 122 -0.72 -22.93 27.90
N ASN A 123 -0.90 -24.25 28.08
CA ASN A 123 -2.14 -24.82 28.59
C ASN A 123 -2.43 -24.50 30.07
N GLY A 124 -1.41 -24.18 30.87
CA GLY A 124 -1.58 -23.82 32.28
C GLY A 124 -2.11 -22.40 32.52
N ILE A 125 -2.28 -21.60 31.46
CA ILE A 125 -2.71 -20.20 31.53
C ILE A 125 -4.25 -20.11 31.62
N PRO A 126 -4.83 -19.14 32.37
CA PRO A 126 -6.28 -18.90 32.40
C PRO A 126 -6.87 -18.67 30.99
N SER A 127 -8.10 -19.16 30.79
CA SER A 127 -8.82 -19.11 29.50
C SER A 127 -8.93 -17.69 28.91
N LEU A 128 -9.10 -16.68 29.76
CA LEU A 128 -9.11 -15.27 29.38
C LEU A 128 -7.80 -14.83 28.70
N LEU A 129 -6.65 -15.20 29.27
CA LEU A 129 -5.36 -14.79 28.73
C LEU A 129 -5.01 -15.56 27.46
N LYS A 130 -5.44 -16.83 27.34
CA LYS A 130 -5.34 -17.59 26.07
C LYS A 130 -6.13 -16.91 24.95
N GLY A 131 -7.35 -16.44 25.23
CA GLY A 131 -8.16 -15.69 24.26
C GLY A 131 -7.51 -14.37 23.85
N PHE A 132 -6.90 -13.66 24.80
CA PHE A 132 -6.14 -12.43 24.53
C PHE A 132 -4.95 -12.69 23.61
N ILE A 133 -4.17 -13.74 23.90
CA ILE A 133 -2.99 -14.13 23.11
C ILE A 133 -3.40 -14.64 21.72
N GLY A 134 -4.50 -15.38 21.60
CA GLY A 134 -4.98 -15.91 20.31
C GLY A 134 -5.68 -14.88 19.43
N GLY A 135 -6.26 -13.82 20.01
CA GLY A 135 -7.03 -12.82 19.25
C GLY A 135 -6.31 -11.48 19.05
N ILE A 136 -5.88 -10.87 20.15
CA ILE A 136 -5.41 -9.48 20.16
C ILE A 136 -3.96 -9.40 19.69
N CYS A 137 -3.10 -10.30 20.18
CA CYS A 137 -1.68 -10.31 19.86
C CYS A 137 -1.41 -10.48 18.35
N PRO A 138 -2.03 -11.46 17.64
CA PRO A 138 -1.88 -11.61 16.20
C PRO A 138 -2.30 -10.36 15.43
N THR A 139 -3.39 -9.72 15.84
CA THR A 139 -3.91 -8.53 15.17
C THR A 139 -2.97 -7.33 15.31
N LEU A 140 -2.34 -7.18 16.48
CA LEU A 140 -1.33 -6.15 16.74
C LEU A 140 -0.05 -6.41 15.94
N ILE A 141 0.48 -7.63 16.00
CA ILE A 141 1.69 -8.01 15.25
C ILE A 141 1.46 -7.85 13.76
N LEU A 142 0.30 -8.30 13.24
CA LEU A 142 -0.07 -8.14 11.84
C LEU A 142 -0.19 -6.66 11.45
N GLY A 143 -0.70 -5.81 12.34
CA GLY A 143 -0.72 -4.36 12.14
C GLY A 143 0.68 -3.77 12.00
N LEU A 144 1.61 -4.15 12.88
CA LEU A 144 3.01 -3.72 12.80
C LEU A 144 3.69 -4.21 11.51
N LEU A 145 3.45 -5.46 11.15
CA LEU A 145 4.00 -6.09 9.96
C LEU A 145 3.47 -5.45 8.68
N THR A 146 2.18 -5.13 8.65
CA THR A 146 1.52 -4.40 7.55
C THR A 146 2.11 -2.99 7.39
N ASN A 147 2.30 -2.27 8.51
CA ASN A 147 2.89 -0.93 8.46
C ASN A 147 4.36 -0.96 8.00
N SER A 148 5.12 -1.97 8.41
CA SER A 148 6.48 -2.21 7.90
C SER A 148 6.49 -2.47 6.40
N ALA A 149 5.58 -3.33 5.90
CA ALA A 149 5.45 -3.59 4.47
C ALA A 149 5.09 -2.33 3.67
N ILE A 150 4.13 -1.53 4.15
CA ILE A 150 3.76 -0.26 3.50
C ILE A 150 4.97 0.68 3.37
N MET A 151 5.81 0.76 4.41
CA MET A 151 7.05 1.55 4.36
C MET A 151 8.00 1.03 3.27
N SER A 152 8.26 -0.28 3.23
CA SER A 152 9.14 -0.89 2.24
C SER A 152 8.68 -0.64 0.80
N PHE A 153 7.38 -0.81 0.51
CA PHE A 153 6.83 -0.54 -0.81
C PHE A 153 6.82 0.96 -1.15
N THR A 154 6.64 1.84 -0.17
CA THR A 154 6.72 3.29 -0.39
C THR A 154 8.13 3.68 -0.84
N ASN A 155 9.16 3.21 -0.13
CA ASN A 155 10.56 3.43 -0.50
C ASN A 155 10.86 2.88 -1.90
N LEU A 156 10.36 1.68 -2.20
CA LEU A 156 10.55 1.06 -3.51
C LEU A 156 9.82 1.83 -4.63
N SER A 157 8.67 2.42 -4.33
CA SER A 157 7.91 3.21 -5.29
C SER A 157 8.58 4.55 -5.61
N GLU A 158 9.23 5.18 -4.63
CA GLU A 158 10.07 6.37 -4.86
C GLU A 158 11.24 6.01 -5.80
N CYS A 159 11.80 4.81 -5.65
CA CYS A 159 12.82 4.27 -6.54
C CYS A 159 12.31 3.89 -7.94
N LYS A 160 11.00 3.81 -8.23
CA LYS A 160 10.50 3.59 -9.61
C LYS A 160 10.70 4.82 -10.49
N GLY A 161 10.79 6.00 -9.88
CA GLY A 161 10.93 7.30 -10.53
C GLY A 161 9.87 7.60 -11.59
N LYS A 162 8.61 7.53 -11.16
CA LYS A 162 7.46 8.05 -11.90
C LYS A 162 7.54 9.58 -12.02
N LEU A 163 6.93 10.14 -13.07
CA LEU A 163 7.00 11.57 -13.38
C LEU A 163 6.16 12.42 -12.43
N THR A 164 5.01 11.88 -12.00
CA THR A 164 4.07 12.54 -11.08
C THR A 164 3.91 11.76 -9.79
N GLY A 165 3.62 12.48 -8.70
CA GLY A 165 3.28 11.87 -7.41
C GLY A 165 2.02 11.02 -7.49
N MET A 166 1.04 11.42 -8.31
CA MET A 166 -0.18 10.64 -8.56
C MET A 166 0.12 9.28 -9.21
N GLN A 167 0.93 9.22 -10.27
CA GLN A 167 1.32 7.94 -10.89
C GLN A 167 2.11 7.05 -9.94
N MET A 168 2.93 7.65 -9.08
CA MET A 168 3.65 6.93 -8.03
C MET A 168 2.66 6.30 -7.04
N GLN A 169 1.67 7.05 -6.57
CA GLN A 169 0.66 6.57 -5.64
C GLN A 169 -0.24 5.48 -6.25
N LEU A 170 -0.63 5.60 -7.51
CA LEU A 170 -1.41 4.58 -8.22
C LEU A 170 -0.61 3.28 -8.38
N SER A 171 0.67 3.38 -8.77
CA SER A 171 1.53 2.20 -8.83
C SER A 171 1.72 1.57 -7.45
N LEU A 172 1.89 2.37 -6.41
CA LEU A 172 2.03 1.90 -5.04
C LEU A 172 0.76 1.16 -4.58
N GLN A 173 -0.42 1.72 -4.89
CA GLN A 173 -1.72 1.15 -4.57
C GLN A 173 -1.88 -0.27 -5.15
N ASN A 174 -1.56 -0.46 -6.43
CA ASN A 174 -1.70 -1.77 -7.07
C ASN A 174 -0.78 -2.83 -6.44
N TRP A 175 0.48 -2.48 -6.18
CA TRP A 175 1.43 -3.40 -5.54
C TRP A 175 1.06 -3.72 -4.09
N LEU A 176 0.63 -2.71 -3.34
CA LEU A 176 0.15 -2.91 -1.98
C LEU A 176 -1.13 -3.74 -1.93
N PHE A 177 -2.05 -3.57 -2.88
CA PHE A 177 -3.25 -4.39 -2.95
C PHE A 177 -2.91 -5.86 -3.16
N VAL A 178 -2.05 -6.18 -4.14
CA VAL A 178 -1.61 -7.56 -4.39
C VAL A 178 -0.91 -8.14 -3.17
N PHE A 179 0.02 -7.40 -2.57
CA PHE A 179 0.73 -7.84 -1.37
C PHE A 179 -0.22 -8.10 -0.19
N LEU A 180 -1.11 -7.14 0.11
CA LEU A 180 -2.03 -7.25 1.23
C LEU A 180 -3.05 -8.34 0.99
N PHE A 181 -3.59 -8.47 -0.21
CA PHE A 181 -4.53 -9.54 -0.54
C PHE A 181 -3.87 -10.91 -0.37
N PHE A 182 -2.69 -11.11 -0.96
CA PHE A 182 -1.98 -12.38 -0.82
C PHE A 182 -1.70 -12.73 0.64
N HIS A 183 -1.22 -11.78 1.45
CA HIS A 183 -0.83 -12.07 2.83
C HIS A 183 -1.99 -12.09 3.81
N MET A 184 -2.83 -11.04 3.79
CA MET A 184 -3.94 -10.89 4.74
C MET A 184 -5.08 -11.87 4.48
N PHE A 185 -5.24 -12.33 3.24
CA PHE A 185 -6.27 -13.29 2.89
C PHE A 185 -5.68 -14.68 2.68
N ILE A 186 -4.86 -14.91 1.64
CA ILE A 186 -4.41 -16.26 1.27
C ILE A 186 -3.52 -16.85 2.37
N VAL A 187 -2.42 -16.18 2.75
CA VAL A 187 -1.46 -16.74 3.72
C VAL A 187 -2.10 -16.97 5.08
N ILE A 188 -2.91 -16.02 5.60
CA ILE A 188 -3.59 -16.18 6.89
C ILE A 188 -4.59 -17.33 6.86
N THR A 189 -5.36 -17.46 5.78
CA THR A 189 -6.34 -18.55 5.64
C THR A 189 -5.67 -19.91 5.63
N PHE A 190 -4.55 -20.04 4.91
CA PHE A 190 -3.81 -21.29 4.81
C PHE A 190 -2.75 -21.48 5.91
N SER A 191 -2.60 -20.52 6.82
CA SER A 191 -1.50 -20.53 7.79
C SER A 191 -1.48 -21.77 8.69
N SER A 192 -2.63 -22.39 8.95
CA SER A 192 -2.77 -23.58 9.79
C SER A 192 -2.62 -24.90 9.06
N GLY A 193 -2.61 -24.86 7.73
CA GLY A 193 -2.72 -26.06 6.89
C GLY A 193 -1.76 -26.08 5.72
N PHE A 194 -1.08 -24.99 5.35
CA PHE A 194 -0.30 -24.91 4.12
C PHE A 194 0.73 -26.03 3.99
N ILE A 195 1.52 -26.28 5.04
CA ILE A 195 2.54 -27.35 5.03
C ILE A 195 1.89 -28.73 4.89
N VAL A 196 0.80 -28.98 5.62
CA VAL A 196 0.06 -30.26 5.62
C VAL A 196 -0.68 -30.47 4.29
N VAL A 197 -1.24 -29.42 3.71
CA VAL A 197 -1.93 -29.45 2.41
C VAL A 197 -0.92 -29.63 1.27
N LEU A 198 0.26 -29.01 1.36
CA LEU A 198 1.32 -29.17 0.36
C LEU A 198 1.89 -30.59 0.39
N GLU A 199 2.03 -31.19 1.57
CA GLU A 199 2.41 -32.60 1.72
C GLU A 199 1.33 -33.52 1.14
N ASN A 200 0.06 -33.30 1.50
CA ASN A 200 -1.06 -34.07 0.98
C ASN A 200 -1.33 -33.84 -0.52
N PHE A 201 -0.82 -32.76 -1.12
CA PHE A 201 -0.89 -32.52 -2.55
C PHE A 201 -0.12 -33.59 -3.34
N TRP A 202 1.03 -34.03 -2.81
CA TRP A 202 1.84 -35.07 -3.44
C TRP A 202 1.32 -36.48 -3.17
N TYR A 203 0.71 -36.72 -2.00
CA TYR A 203 0.32 -38.07 -1.59
C TYR A 203 -1.16 -38.42 -1.81
N ASN A 204 -2.11 -37.49 -1.65
CA ASN A 204 -3.56 -37.77 -1.70
C ASN A 204 -4.41 -36.56 -2.18
N PRO A 205 -4.47 -36.29 -3.50
CA PRO A 205 -5.11 -35.08 -4.02
C PRO A 205 -6.64 -35.02 -3.85
N THR A 206 -7.31 -36.17 -3.65
CA THR A 206 -8.77 -36.25 -3.47
C THR A 206 -9.26 -35.61 -2.16
N SER A 207 -8.41 -35.50 -1.14
CA SER A 207 -8.75 -34.95 0.17
C SER A 207 -8.59 -33.42 0.27
N ILE A 208 -7.89 -32.80 -0.69
CA ILE A 208 -7.53 -31.37 -0.67
C ILE A 208 -8.75 -30.45 -0.54
N PRO A 209 -9.83 -30.59 -1.33
CA PRO A 209 -10.94 -29.64 -1.26
C PRO A 209 -11.60 -29.61 0.13
N SER A 210 -11.67 -30.77 0.78
CA SER A 210 -12.23 -30.90 2.13
C SER A 210 -11.34 -30.27 3.22
N MET A 211 -10.01 -30.35 3.06
CA MET A 211 -9.07 -29.68 3.96
C MET A 211 -9.11 -28.17 3.79
N VAL A 212 -9.10 -27.70 2.54
CA VAL A 212 -9.17 -26.28 2.21
C VAL A 212 -10.45 -25.65 2.78
N ALA A 213 -11.61 -26.30 2.61
CA ALA A 213 -12.87 -25.83 3.19
C ALA A 213 -12.83 -25.71 4.72
N LYS A 214 -12.17 -26.66 5.41
CA LYS A 214 -11.98 -26.60 6.87
C LYS A 214 -11.09 -25.42 7.28
N ASP A 215 -10.02 -25.14 6.53
CA ASP A 215 -9.12 -24.02 6.84
C ASP A 215 -9.80 -22.65 6.62
N PHE A 216 -10.63 -22.53 5.57
CA PHE A 216 -11.47 -21.35 5.38
C PHE A 216 -12.37 -21.09 6.60
N LEU A 217 -13.09 -22.12 7.09
CA LEU A 217 -13.96 -22.02 8.26
C LEU A 217 -13.20 -21.70 9.56
N LYS A 218 -11.97 -22.20 9.74
CA LYS A 218 -11.17 -21.86 10.92
C LYS A 218 -10.70 -20.40 10.89
N ALA A 219 -10.28 -19.92 9.74
CA ALA A 219 -9.77 -18.56 9.58
C ALA A 219 -10.83 -17.48 9.79
N SER A 220 -12.13 -17.77 9.67
CA SER A 220 -13.19 -16.79 9.95
C SER A 220 -13.15 -16.26 11.38
N ASN A 221 -12.76 -17.10 12.36
CA ASN A 221 -12.61 -16.68 13.77
C ASN A 221 -11.52 -15.62 13.95
N PHE A 222 -10.43 -15.73 13.20
CA PHE A 222 -9.40 -14.71 13.15
C PHE A 222 -9.95 -13.41 12.55
N PHE A 223 -10.66 -13.49 11.41
CA PHE A 223 -11.19 -12.30 10.74
C PHE A 223 -12.25 -11.54 11.56
N TYR A 224 -13.07 -12.24 12.36
CA TYR A 224 -13.98 -11.59 13.30
C TYR A 224 -13.24 -10.69 14.28
N THR A 225 -12.24 -11.25 14.96
CA THR A 225 -11.45 -10.51 15.95
C THR A 225 -10.66 -9.39 15.28
N PHE A 226 -10.09 -9.67 14.11
CA PHE A 226 -9.34 -8.73 13.31
C PHE A 226 -10.17 -7.49 12.93
N PHE A 227 -11.39 -7.67 12.39
CA PHE A 227 -12.22 -6.54 11.97
C PHE A 227 -12.68 -5.66 13.15
N ILE A 228 -13.04 -6.26 14.29
CA ILE A 228 -13.41 -5.50 15.49
C ILE A 228 -12.22 -4.65 15.96
N LEU A 229 -11.05 -5.27 16.12
CA LEU A 229 -9.85 -4.58 16.59
C LEU A 229 -9.38 -3.51 15.60
N LYS A 230 -9.45 -3.78 14.29
CA LYS A 230 -9.07 -2.80 13.27
C LYS A 230 -10.03 -1.63 13.23
N GLY A 231 -11.34 -1.87 13.29
CA GLY A 231 -12.34 -0.81 13.35
C GLY A 231 -12.12 0.11 14.56
N LEU A 232 -12.03 -0.47 15.76
CA LEU A 232 -11.74 0.27 17.00
C LEU A 232 -10.38 0.99 16.94
N GLY A 233 -9.36 0.34 16.37
CA GLY A 233 -8.03 0.92 16.21
C GLY A 233 -8.00 2.10 15.25
N LEU A 234 -8.76 2.06 14.15
CA LEU A 234 -8.89 3.18 13.21
C LEU A 234 -9.62 4.37 13.85
N LEU A 235 -10.71 4.11 14.57
CA LEU A 235 -11.44 5.12 15.31
C LEU A 235 -10.57 5.76 16.41
N GLY A 236 -9.99 4.94 17.28
CA GLY A 236 -9.12 5.38 18.36
C GLY A 236 -7.88 6.11 17.85
N GLY A 237 -7.29 5.64 16.74
CA GLY A 237 -6.16 6.30 16.08
C GLY A 237 -6.52 7.67 15.49
N GLY A 238 -7.72 7.81 14.93
CA GLY A 238 -8.25 9.09 14.45
C GLY A 238 -8.48 10.11 15.58
N LEU A 239 -8.99 9.65 16.72
CA LEU A 239 -9.27 10.46 17.92
C LEU A 239 -8.00 10.86 18.67
N LEU A 240 -7.19 9.89 19.09
CA LEU A 240 -6.05 10.11 19.98
C LEU A 240 -4.84 10.72 19.28
N ARG A 241 -4.70 10.52 17.97
CA ARG A 241 -3.59 11.03 17.15
C ARG A 241 -2.20 10.80 17.76
N PHE A 242 -2.04 9.66 18.42
CA PHE A 242 -0.89 9.38 19.27
C PHE A 242 0.46 9.60 18.56
N ARG A 243 0.59 9.15 17.30
CA ARG A 243 1.82 9.30 16.51
C ARG A 243 2.20 10.77 16.26
N MET A 244 1.22 11.63 15.99
CA MET A 244 1.47 13.07 15.76
C MET A 244 1.77 13.77 17.07
N PHE A 245 1.04 13.42 18.13
CA PHE A 245 1.27 13.94 19.48
C PHE A 245 2.71 13.67 19.93
N LEU A 246 3.14 12.41 19.89
CA LEU A 246 4.51 12.02 20.25
C LEU A 246 5.57 12.76 19.41
N ARG A 247 5.40 12.79 18.08
CA ARG A 247 6.39 13.42 17.20
C ARG A 247 6.53 14.91 17.48
N VAL A 248 5.42 15.63 17.63
CA VAL A 248 5.43 17.11 17.72
C VAL A 248 5.69 17.60 19.15
N HIS A 249 5.20 16.89 20.18
CA HIS A 249 5.27 17.37 21.56
C HIS A 249 6.37 16.70 22.38
N LEU A 250 6.74 15.45 22.10
CA LEU A 250 7.73 14.73 22.90
C LEU A 250 9.11 14.72 22.22
N PHE A 251 9.20 14.21 20.99
CA PHE A 251 10.49 14.00 20.32
C PHE A 251 11.06 15.27 19.67
N ALA A 252 10.20 16.06 19.01
CA ALA A 252 10.61 17.24 18.28
C ALA A 252 11.31 18.33 19.11
N PRO A 253 10.75 18.77 20.25
CA PRO A 253 11.35 19.85 21.04
C PRO A 253 12.62 19.41 21.77
N TRP A 254 12.75 18.12 22.10
CA TRP A 254 13.92 17.64 22.83
C TRP A 254 15.16 17.45 21.94
N PHE A 255 14.97 17.07 20.67
CA PHE A 255 16.10 16.69 19.80
C PHE A 255 16.36 17.58 18.59
N LEU A 256 15.34 18.31 18.10
CA LEU A 256 15.35 18.74 16.69
C LEU A 256 14.95 20.20 16.48
N ASP A 257 14.39 20.90 17.46
CA ASP A 257 13.95 22.29 17.31
C ASP A 257 14.88 23.24 18.07
N VAL A 258 15.76 23.92 17.33
CA VAL A 258 16.67 24.93 17.88
C VAL A 258 16.15 26.35 17.61
N THR A 259 15.32 26.53 16.57
CA THR A 259 14.80 27.85 16.18
C THR A 259 13.26 27.88 16.10
N PRO A 260 12.61 29.02 16.44
CA PRO A 260 11.15 29.19 16.32
C PRO A 260 10.62 28.95 14.90
N ARG A 261 11.45 29.23 13.88
CA ARG A 261 11.10 28.97 12.47
C ARG A 261 11.05 27.47 12.15
N GLN A 262 11.94 26.66 12.72
CA GLN A 262 11.90 25.20 12.58
C GLN A 262 10.64 24.63 13.24
N PHE A 263 10.29 25.14 14.42
CA PHE A 263 9.06 24.78 15.12
C PHE A 263 7.81 25.09 14.28
N TYR A 264 7.71 26.31 13.74
CA TYR A 264 6.59 26.71 12.87
C TYR A 264 6.54 25.88 11.58
N LYS A 265 7.67 25.72 10.88
CA LYS A 265 7.75 24.92 9.64
C LYS A 265 7.36 23.46 9.90
N ARG A 266 7.73 22.89 11.04
CA ARG A 266 7.37 21.53 11.43
C ARG A 266 5.90 21.40 11.76
N ARG A 267 5.33 22.33 12.52
CA ARG A 267 3.89 22.34 12.83
C ARG A 267 3.06 22.48 11.54
N MET A 268 3.48 23.33 10.62
CA MET A 268 2.87 23.45 9.29
C MET A 268 3.08 22.22 8.41
N SER A 269 4.25 21.58 8.45
CA SER A 269 4.53 20.34 7.70
C SER A 269 3.86 19.10 8.32
N SER A 270 3.53 19.15 9.61
CA SER A 270 2.85 18.06 10.33
C SER A 270 1.38 17.91 9.94
N PHE A 271 0.80 18.88 9.23
CA PHE A 271 -0.43 18.70 8.46
C PHE A 271 -0.11 17.82 7.23
N SER A 272 0.22 16.56 7.49
CA SER A 272 0.57 15.60 6.46
C SER A 272 -0.69 15.26 5.66
N CYS A 273 -0.62 15.47 4.35
CA CYS A 273 -1.64 15.03 3.41
C CYS A 273 -1.84 13.51 3.54
N ILE A 274 -3.09 13.07 3.48
CA ILE A 274 -3.42 11.65 3.49
C ILE A 274 -2.86 11.05 2.18
N LYS A 275 -1.94 10.09 2.31
CA LYS A 275 -1.40 9.34 1.17
C LYS A 275 -2.40 8.27 0.77
N TRP A 276 -3.36 8.64 -0.08
CA TRP A 276 -4.44 7.76 -0.53
C TRP A 276 -3.95 6.44 -1.13
N GLY A 277 -2.84 6.45 -1.87
CA GLY A 277 -2.26 5.22 -2.43
C GLY A 277 -1.83 4.16 -1.40
N THR A 278 -1.68 4.51 -0.12
CA THR A 278 -1.40 3.55 0.96
C THR A 278 -2.65 3.11 1.73
N VAL A 279 -3.68 3.97 1.74
CA VAL A 279 -4.89 3.78 2.53
C VAL A 279 -5.91 2.93 1.76
N TYR A 280 -6.15 3.24 0.48
CA TYR A 280 -7.11 2.54 -0.36
C TYR A 280 -6.90 1.03 -0.49
N PRO A 281 -5.65 0.51 -0.68
CA PRO A 281 -5.40 -0.92 -0.76
C PRO A 281 -5.92 -1.70 0.46
N SER A 282 -5.72 -1.15 1.66
CA SER A 282 -6.08 -1.83 2.91
C SER A 282 -7.59 -2.04 3.00
N PHE A 283 -8.36 -1.00 2.69
CA PHE A 283 -9.83 -1.08 2.69
C PHE A 283 -10.37 -1.96 1.58
N SER A 284 -9.75 -1.93 0.39
CA SER A 284 -10.13 -2.80 -0.72
C SER A 284 -9.96 -4.29 -0.36
N VAL A 285 -8.89 -4.62 0.38
CA VAL A 285 -8.66 -5.99 0.87
C VAL A 285 -9.64 -6.37 1.97
N TYR A 286 -10.00 -5.46 2.87
CA TYR A 286 -11.04 -5.77 3.88
C TYR A 286 -12.40 -6.04 3.22
N GLY A 287 -12.75 -5.27 2.19
CA GLY A 287 -13.93 -5.51 1.38
C GLY A 287 -13.88 -6.85 0.64
N SER A 288 -12.76 -7.19 -0.01
CA SER A 288 -12.65 -8.47 -0.73
C SER A 288 -12.71 -9.67 0.21
N ILE A 289 -12.10 -9.61 1.39
CA ILE A 289 -12.22 -10.65 2.42
C ILE A 289 -13.69 -10.82 2.84
N ALA A 290 -14.39 -9.72 3.13
CA ALA A 290 -15.79 -9.78 3.54
C ALA A 290 -16.70 -10.34 2.43
N LEU A 291 -16.44 -10.01 1.17
CA LEU A 291 -17.17 -10.56 0.03
C LEU A 291 -16.97 -12.07 -0.09
N VAL A 292 -15.74 -12.57 -0.03
CA VAL A 292 -15.47 -14.02 -0.13
C VAL A 292 -16.10 -14.77 1.05
N TYR A 293 -15.97 -14.23 2.26
CA TYR A 293 -16.53 -14.87 3.46
C TYR A 293 -18.04 -14.69 3.63
N SER A 294 -18.69 -13.78 2.90
CA SER A 294 -20.15 -13.60 2.98
C SER A 294 -20.93 -14.88 2.66
N VAL A 295 -20.40 -15.71 1.75
CA VAL A 295 -20.98 -16.99 1.34
C VAL A 295 -20.79 -18.07 2.42
N ILE A 296 -19.64 -18.04 3.10
CA ILE A 296 -19.25 -19.08 4.09
C ILE A 296 -19.84 -18.76 5.46
N SER A 297 -19.75 -17.51 5.88
CA SER A 297 -20.15 -17.03 7.20
C SER A 297 -20.70 -15.59 7.10
N PRO A 298 -22.03 -15.43 6.89
CA PRO A 298 -22.62 -14.12 6.56
C PRO A 298 -22.49 -13.08 7.69
N LEU A 299 -22.31 -13.53 8.93
CA LEU A 299 -22.09 -12.66 10.10
C LEU A 299 -20.87 -11.74 9.92
N ILE A 300 -19.88 -12.13 9.13
CA ILE A 300 -18.67 -11.33 8.88
C ILE A 300 -18.98 -9.97 8.26
N LEU A 301 -20.07 -9.90 7.48
CA LEU A 301 -20.48 -8.70 6.79
C LEU A 301 -20.88 -7.60 7.79
N VAL A 302 -21.54 -7.97 8.89
CA VAL A 302 -21.90 -7.04 9.98
C VAL A 302 -20.64 -6.42 10.60
N PHE A 303 -19.63 -7.24 10.91
CA PHE A 303 -18.37 -6.74 11.46
C PHE A 303 -17.57 -5.88 10.48
N CYS A 304 -17.63 -6.22 9.19
CA CYS A 304 -17.01 -5.40 8.14
C CYS A 304 -17.71 -4.04 7.99
N CYS A 305 -19.04 -4.01 8.02
CA CYS A 305 -19.82 -2.77 8.03
C CYS A 305 -19.47 -1.89 9.24
N LEU A 306 -19.35 -2.49 10.44
CA LEU A 306 -18.89 -1.78 11.64
C LEU A 306 -17.48 -1.21 11.48
N LEU A 307 -16.55 -1.97 10.87
CA LEU A 307 -15.21 -1.47 10.56
C LEU A 307 -15.26 -0.26 9.65
N PHE A 308 -16.05 -0.30 8.57
CA PHE A 308 -16.17 0.83 7.65
C PHE A 308 -16.84 2.04 8.31
N ALA A 309 -17.87 1.84 9.14
CA ALA A 309 -18.51 2.92 9.90
C ALA A 309 -17.52 3.60 10.86
N PHE A 310 -16.71 2.81 11.59
CA PHE A 310 -15.66 3.35 12.45
C PHE A 310 -14.55 4.05 11.66
N ALA A 311 -14.17 3.51 10.51
CA ALA A 311 -13.22 4.15 9.62
C ALA A 311 -13.74 5.50 9.11
N GLU A 312 -14.98 5.55 8.62
CA GLU A 312 -15.62 6.78 8.15
C GLU A 312 -15.63 7.85 9.24
N LEU A 313 -16.09 7.50 10.45
CA LEU A 313 -16.13 8.42 11.58
C LEU A 313 -14.72 8.90 11.95
N GLY A 314 -13.74 8.00 12.01
CA GLY A 314 -12.34 8.34 12.26
C GLY A 314 -11.75 9.28 11.21
N TYR A 315 -12.01 9.05 9.92
CA TYR A 315 -11.53 9.90 8.83
C TYR A 315 -12.26 11.24 8.77
N LYS A 316 -13.58 11.27 8.97
CA LYS A 316 -14.37 12.51 8.99
C LYS A 316 -13.90 13.47 10.07
N LEU A 317 -13.70 12.98 11.29
CA LEU A 317 -13.12 13.75 12.40
C LEU A 317 -11.71 14.21 12.06
N THR A 318 -10.95 13.35 11.38
CA THR A 318 -9.57 13.64 11.01
C THR A 318 -9.46 14.73 9.96
N LEU A 319 -10.29 14.67 8.93
CA LEU A 319 -10.34 15.66 7.85
C LEU A 319 -10.81 17.01 8.37
N THR A 320 -11.90 17.05 9.13
CA THR A 320 -12.46 18.31 9.67
C THR A 320 -11.43 19.11 10.48
N THR A 321 -10.56 18.42 11.21
CA THR A 321 -9.56 19.06 12.08
C THR A 321 -8.15 19.12 11.47
N ARG A 322 -7.92 18.62 10.25
CA ARG A 322 -6.62 18.70 9.54
C ARG A 322 -6.67 19.35 8.17
N TYR A 323 -7.84 19.55 7.58
CA TYR A 323 -7.95 19.96 6.18
C TYR A 323 -7.46 21.40 6.00
N LYS A 324 -6.37 21.53 5.23
CA LYS A 324 -5.91 22.80 4.68
C LYS A 324 -6.28 22.79 3.20
N PRO A 325 -7.15 23.70 2.72
CA PRO A 325 -7.47 23.78 1.30
C PRO A 325 -6.19 24.15 0.53
N GLY A 326 -5.76 23.30 -0.41
CA GLY A 326 -4.69 23.65 -1.36
C GLY A 326 -3.68 22.57 -1.75
N ASN A 327 -3.68 21.36 -1.18
CA ASN A 327 -2.63 20.35 -1.50
C ASN A 327 -3.19 19.02 -2.03
N LEU A 328 -2.92 18.77 -3.32
CA LEU A 328 -2.59 17.54 -4.07
C LEU A 328 -3.31 16.18 -3.84
N GLY A 329 -3.96 15.95 -2.71
CA GLY A 329 -4.62 14.67 -2.41
C GLY A 329 -6.00 14.51 -3.04
N ASP A 330 -6.59 15.58 -3.58
CA ASP A 330 -7.99 15.60 -4.04
C ASP A 330 -8.18 14.95 -5.43
N PHE A 331 -7.12 14.93 -6.25
CA PHE A 331 -7.20 14.40 -7.61
C PHE A 331 -7.14 12.87 -7.70
N SER A 332 -6.58 12.19 -6.68
CA SER A 332 -6.59 10.72 -6.63
C SER A 332 -8.01 10.15 -6.55
N ASN A 333 -8.96 10.89 -5.98
CA ASN A 333 -10.36 10.44 -5.86
C ASN A 333 -11.12 10.49 -7.19
N ARG A 334 -10.73 11.36 -8.15
CA ARG A 334 -11.41 11.45 -9.45
C ARG A 334 -11.07 10.31 -10.40
N ILE A 335 -9.91 9.66 -10.25
CA ILE A 335 -9.46 8.62 -11.18
C ILE A 335 -9.83 7.21 -10.69
N VAL A 336 -9.96 6.98 -9.38
CA VAL A 336 -10.36 5.67 -8.84
C VAL A 336 -11.81 5.31 -9.20
N PHE A 337 -12.69 6.30 -9.40
CA PHE A 337 -14.06 6.09 -9.88
C PHE A 337 -14.21 6.19 -11.42
N GLY A 338 -13.15 6.51 -12.16
CA GLY A 338 -13.17 6.65 -13.62
C GLY A 338 -12.59 5.46 -14.39
N CYS A 339 -12.22 4.39 -13.70
CA CYS A 339 -11.56 3.21 -14.29
C CYS A 339 -12.23 1.88 -13.90
N CYS A 340 -13.54 1.90 -13.62
CA CYS A 340 -14.39 0.70 -13.59
C CYS A 340 -15.44 0.79 -14.69
#